data_AF-A0A929FSK9-F1
#
_entry.id   AF-A0A929FSK9-F1
#
_cell.length_a   1.000
_cell.length_b   1.000
_cell.length_c   1.000
_cell.angle_alpha   90.00
_cell.angle_beta   90.00
_cell.angle_gamma   90.00
#
_symmetry.space_group_name_H-M   'P 1'
#
loop_
_entity.id
_entity.type
_entity.pdbx_description
1 polymer ?
#
loop_
_entity_poly.entity_id
_entity_poly.type
_entity_poly.pdbx_seq_one_letter_code
_entity_poly.pdbx_strand_id
1 'polypeptide(L)'
;MTITPQQDKTQPSVRISEAAHKHHEELFPNHKSTLKVTDPELIEIFDNFTFDEVIALSKFDTKIRVMLTLASIIGSQAVSEYKVMVGAALNVGVTPIEIKEIVYQSVPYVGMAKAFDFIHATNDVLSSRGIQLPLEGQSTTDPDTRYDQGLAVQKAIFGEMKEFIKKPELALNLIDRSLGRGERPGLVVIDAGYGNNRTFLRELEKRKLMYIGGVAKNRKVRRPKESEGKNEIRLDELVKR
;
A
#
# COMPACT_ATOMS: atom_id res chain seq x y z
N MET A 1 7.45 -69.48 -12.92
CA MET A 1 6.71 -68.37 -12.30
C MET A 1 7.72 -67.28 -11.97
N THR A 2 7.91 -66.35 -12.89
CA THR A 2 8.77 -65.18 -12.71
C THR A 2 7.97 -64.10 -11.99
N ILE A 3 8.39 -63.77 -10.78
CA ILE A 3 7.77 -62.71 -9.96
C ILE A 3 8.28 -61.38 -10.51
N THR A 4 7.43 -60.67 -11.25
CA THR A 4 7.67 -59.28 -11.64
C THR A 4 7.61 -58.41 -10.36
N PRO A 5 8.57 -57.49 -10.13
CA PRO A 5 8.52 -56.62 -8.97
C PRO A 5 7.26 -55.75 -9.04
N GLN A 6 6.43 -55.80 -7.99
CA GLN A 6 5.33 -54.88 -7.81
C GLN A 6 5.90 -53.46 -7.71
N GLN A 7 5.44 -52.57 -8.60
CA GLN A 7 5.61 -51.13 -8.41
C GLN A 7 4.97 -50.74 -7.08
N ASP A 8 5.79 -50.24 -6.17
CA ASP A 8 5.40 -49.66 -4.91
C ASP A 8 4.48 -48.44 -5.18
N LYS A 9 3.21 -48.55 -4.78
CA LYS A 9 2.16 -47.54 -4.97
C LYS A 9 1.97 -46.71 -3.70
N THR A 10 3.02 -46.11 -3.16
CA THR A 10 2.93 -45.29 -1.93
C THR A 10 3.66 -43.94 -1.98
N GLN A 11 3.56 -43.22 -3.10
CA GLN A 11 3.73 -41.76 -3.11
C GLN A 11 2.56 -41.12 -3.87
N PRO A 12 1.83 -40.13 -3.31
CA PRO A 12 0.87 -39.36 -4.09
C PRO A 12 1.66 -38.67 -5.21
N SER A 13 1.24 -38.89 -6.46
CA SER A 13 1.89 -38.24 -7.60
C SER A 13 1.55 -36.75 -7.51
N VAL A 14 2.49 -35.97 -6.98
CA VAL A 14 2.47 -34.51 -7.00
C VAL A 14 2.31 -34.06 -8.45
N ARG A 15 1.17 -33.45 -8.81
CA ARG A 15 0.84 -33.07 -10.19
C ARG A 15 0.68 -31.57 -10.32
N ILE A 16 1.81 -30.92 -10.62
CA ILE A 16 1.81 -29.55 -11.16
C ILE A 16 1.18 -29.60 -12.56
N SER A 17 0.27 -28.66 -12.86
CA SER A 17 -0.41 -28.57 -14.15
C SER A 17 0.55 -28.19 -15.27
N GLU A 18 0.21 -28.54 -16.51
CA GLU A 18 1.04 -28.17 -17.68
C GLU A 18 1.14 -26.65 -17.84
N ALA A 19 0.05 -25.93 -17.55
CA ALA A 19 0.02 -24.47 -17.59
C ALA A 19 0.93 -23.87 -16.51
N ALA A 20 0.85 -24.37 -15.27
CA ALA A 20 1.73 -23.94 -14.18
C ALA A 20 3.20 -24.18 -14.53
N HIS A 21 3.53 -25.36 -15.06
CA HIS A 21 4.90 -25.68 -15.46
C HIS A 21 5.42 -24.73 -16.55
N LYS A 22 4.61 -24.48 -17.58
CA LYS A 22 4.97 -23.58 -18.68
C LYS A 22 5.22 -22.14 -18.20
N HIS A 23 4.32 -21.57 -17.41
CA HIS A 23 4.45 -20.20 -16.92
C HIS A 23 5.58 -20.06 -15.89
N HIS A 24 5.81 -21.07 -15.05
CA HIS A 24 6.96 -21.10 -14.17
C HIS A 24 8.27 -21.10 -14.97
N GLU A 25 8.38 -21.94 -16.00
CA GLU A 25 9.59 -22.03 -16.84
C GLU A 25 9.86 -20.74 -17.63
N GLU A 26 8.81 -20.03 -18.04
CA GLU A 26 8.91 -18.70 -18.67
C GLU A 26 9.61 -17.68 -17.74
N LEU A 27 9.29 -17.71 -16.44
CA LEU A 27 9.85 -16.80 -15.45
C LEU A 27 11.22 -17.26 -14.93
N PHE A 28 11.37 -18.57 -14.73
CA PHE A 28 12.52 -19.18 -14.06
C PHE A 28 13.10 -20.33 -14.89
N PRO A 29 13.67 -20.04 -16.07
CA PRO A 29 14.18 -21.07 -16.96
C PRO A 29 15.29 -21.89 -16.29
N ASN A 30 15.17 -23.22 -16.37
CA ASN A 30 16.07 -24.20 -15.75
C ASN A 30 16.19 -24.09 -14.22
N HIS A 31 15.27 -23.41 -13.54
CA HIS A 31 15.31 -23.30 -12.09
C HIS A 31 14.89 -24.60 -11.41
N LYS A 32 15.72 -25.07 -10.48
CA LYS A 32 15.41 -26.22 -9.62
C LYS A 32 15.05 -25.72 -8.24
N SER A 33 13.76 -25.71 -7.92
CA SER A 33 13.28 -25.34 -6.59
C SER A 33 13.79 -26.32 -5.54
N THR A 34 14.56 -25.83 -4.57
CA THR A 34 14.99 -26.63 -3.41
C THR A 34 13.82 -26.99 -2.51
N LEU A 35 12.79 -26.14 -2.47
CA LEU A 35 11.56 -26.37 -1.70
C LEU A 35 10.74 -27.53 -2.25
N LYS A 36 10.86 -27.85 -3.54
CA LYS A 36 10.21 -29.04 -4.11
C LYS A 36 10.73 -30.35 -3.51
N VAL A 37 11.94 -30.33 -2.93
CA VAL A 37 12.54 -31.48 -2.24
C VAL A 37 12.09 -31.53 -0.78
N THR A 38 12.06 -30.39 -0.10
CA THR A 38 11.77 -30.32 1.34
C THR A 38 10.27 -30.26 1.65
N ASP A 39 9.49 -29.60 0.80
CA ASP A 39 8.08 -29.26 1.00
C ASP A 39 7.24 -29.50 -0.29
N PRO A 40 7.25 -30.73 -0.85
CA PRO A 40 6.68 -31.01 -2.17
C PRO A 40 5.18 -30.71 -2.30
N GLU A 41 4.38 -30.99 -1.27
CA GLU A 41 2.93 -30.72 -1.29
C GLU A 41 2.63 -29.22 -1.31
N LEU A 42 3.39 -28.43 -0.55
CA LEU A 42 3.23 -26.98 -0.54
C LEU A 42 3.58 -26.39 -1.91
N ILE A 43 4.68 -26.84 -2.52
CA ILE A 43 5.10 -26.37 -3.84
C ILE A 43 4.10 -26.76 -4.92
N GLU A 44 3.48 -27.93 -4.84
CA GLU A 44 2.41 -28.30 -5.77
C GLU A 44 1.23 -27.31 -5.72
N ILE A 45 0.73 -27.06 -4.51
CA ILE A 45 -0.40 -26.16 -4.30
C ILE A 45 -0.03 -24.74 -4.74
N PHE A 46 1.15 -24.28 -4.33
CA PHE A 46 1.64 -22.95 -4.64
C PHE A 46 1.84 -22.76 -6.15
N ASP A 47 2.50 -23.70 -6.83
CA ASP A 47 2.78 -23.56 -8.27
C ASP A 47 1.49 -23.58 -9.09
N ASN A 48 0.54 -24.48 -8.77
CA ASN A 48 -0.76 -24.50 -9.44
C ASN A 48 -1.54 -23.22 -9.18
N PHE A 49 -1.58 -22.74 -7.94
CA PHE A 49 -2.28 -21.50 -7.61
C PHE A 49 -1.65 -20.29 -8.32
N THR A 50 -0.34 -20.10 -8.18
CA THR A 50 0.36 -18.91 -8.66
C THR A 50 0.57 -18.88 -10.17
N PHE A 51 0.88 -20.02 -10.79
CA PHE A 51 1.25 -20.09 -12.21
C PHE A 51 0.15 -20.67 -13.12
N ASP A 52 -0.99 -21.11 -12.58
CA ASP A 52 -2.15 -21.52 -13.38
C ASP A 52 -3.40 -20.74 -12.98
N GLU A 53 -3.95 -20.99 -11.79
CA GLU A 53 -5.26 -20.48 -11.38
C GLU A 53 -5.33 -18.95 -11.35
N VAL A 54 -4.33 -18.29 -10.75
CA VAL A 54 -4.26 -16.82 -10.70
C VAL A 54 -4.05 -16.21 -12.08
N ILE A 55 -3.24 -16.87 -12.93
CA ILE A 55 -2.97 -16.37 -14.29
C ILE A 55 -4.22 -16.48 -15.16
N ALA A 56 -4.99 -17.56 -15.02
CA ALA A 56 -6.24 -17.77 -15.76
C ALA A 56 -7.30 -16.68 -15.48
N LEU A 57 -7.25 -16.05 -14.30
CA LEU A 57 -8.15 -14.96 -13.91
C LEU A 57 -7.63 -13.56 -14.30
N SER A 58 -6.37 -13.45 -14.70
CA SER A 58 -5.74 -12.17 -15.04
C SER A 58 -6.03 -11.75 -16.47
N LYS A 59 -6.27 -10.45 -16.67
CA LYS A 59 -6.34 -9.82 -18.00
C LYS A 59 -5.04 -9.15 -18.44
N PHE A 60 -4.04 -9.12 -17.55
CA PHE A 60 -2.73 -8.54 -17.83
C PHE A 60 -1.79 -9.58 -18.42
N ASP A 61 -0.91 -9.12 -19.32
CA ASP A 61 0.20 -9.93 -19.84
C ASP A 61 1.25 -10.26 -18.75
N THR A 62 2.17 -11.17 -19.07
CA THR A 62 3.19 -11.64 -18.13
C THR A 62 4.05 -10.49 -17.60
N LYS A 63 4.45 -9.56 -18.47
CA LYS A 63 5.32 -8.43 -18.10
C LYS A 63 4.66 -7.55 -17.03
N ILE A 64 3.41 -7.13 -17.25
CA ILE A 64 2.66 -6.30 -16.31
C ILE A 64 2.40 -7.06 -15.00
N ARG A 65 2.04 -8.35 -15.06
CA ARG A 65 1.86 -9.16 -13.83
C ARG A 65 3.12 -9.17 -12.98
N VAL A 66 4.30 -9.37 -13.58
CA VAL A 66 5.57 -9.39 -12.83
C VAL A 66 5.90 -8.02 -12.23
N MET A 67 5.65 -6.92 -12.96
CA MET A 67 5.83 -5.57 -12.41
C MET A 67 4.93 -5.33 -11.18
N LEU A 68 3.68 -5.76 -11.23
CA LEU A 68 2.75 -5.69 -10.09
C LEU A 68 3.23 -6.56 -8.92
N THR A 69 3.76 -7.76 -9.20
CA THR A 69 4.35 -8.63 -8.17
C THR A 69 5.55 -7.97 -7.49
N LEU A 70 6.46 -7.35 -8.25
CA LEU A 70 7.59 -6.60 -7.69
C LEU A 70 7.12 -5.48 -6.75
N ALA A 71 6.15 -4.68 -7.18
CA ALA A 71 5.58 -3.61 -6.34
C ALA A 71 4.94 -4.16 -5.06
N SER A 72 4.22 -5.28 -5.16
CA SER A 72 3.55 -5.95 -4.03
C SER A 72 4.55 -6.51 -3.02
N ILE A 73 5.67 -7.07 -3.50
CA ILE A 73 6.76 -7.58 -2.66
C ILE A 73 7.45 -6.45 -1.91
N ILE A 74 7.68 -5.30 -2.56
CA ILE A 74 8.24 -4.12 -1.90
C ILE A 74 7.33 -3.66 -0.76
N GLY A 75 6.02 -3.58 -1.01
CA GLY A 75 5.02 -3.26 0.03
C GLY A 75 5.04 -4.23 1.21
N SER A 76 5.30 -5.51 0.93
CA SER A 76 5.41 -6.58 1.93
C SER A 76 6.78 -6.68 2.62
N GLN A 77 7.78 -5.90 2.18
CA GLN A 77 9.15 -5.89 2.71
C GLN A 77 9.91 -7.23 2.60
N ALA A 78 9.61 -8.05 1.57
CA ALA A 78 10.27 -9.35 1.37
C ALA A 78 11.45 -9.25 0.38
N VAL A 79 12.60 -8.76 0.85
CA VAL A 79 13.78 -8.47 0.02
C VAL A 79 14.37 -9.71 -0.67
N SER A 80 14.39 -10.86 0.01
CA SER A 80 14.92 -12.11 -0.56
C SER A 80 14.12 -12.54 -1.79
N GLU A 81 12.80 -12.52 -1.67
CA GLU A 81 11.88 -12.87 -2.77
C GLU A 81 11.94 -11.83 -3.89
N TYR A 82 12.10 -10.55 -3.53
CA TYR A 82 12.30 -9.49 -4.51
C TYR A 82 13.50 -9.76 -5.42
N LYS A 83 14.64 -10.19 -4.88
CA LYS A 83 15.83 -10.52 -5.69
C LYS A 83 15.54 -11.60 -6.73
N VAL A 84 14.82 -12.65 -6.33
CA VAL A 84 14.39 -13.74 -7.21
C VAL A 84 13.48 -13.19 -8.32
N MET A 85 12.49 -12.39 -7.95
CA MET A 85 11.52 -11.82 -8.88
C MET A 85 12.12 -10.76 -9.83
N VAL A 86 13.16 -10.03 -9.44
CA VAL A 86 13.91 -9.15 -10.36
C VAL A 86 14.57 -9.99 -11.46
N GLY A 87 15.10 -11.16 -11.11
CA GLY A 87 15.62 -12.11 -12.09
C GLY A 87 14.56 -12.58 -13.08
N ALA A 88 13.37 -12.91 -12.60
CA ALA A 88 12.22 -13.27 -13.44
C ALA A 88 11.76 -12.12 -14.33
N ALA A 89 11.68 -10.91 -13.78
CA ALA A 89 11.30 -9.70 -14.50
C ALA A 89 12.20 -9.46 -15.72
N LEU A 90 13.51 -9.60 -15.56
CA LEU A 90 14.47 -9.49 -16.66
C LEU A 90 14.27 -10.59 -17.72
N ASN A 91 13.93 -11.81 -17.32
CA ASN A 91 13.70 -12.93 -18.25
C ASN A 91 12.48 -12.69 -19.15
N VAL A 92 11.46 -11.98 -18.65
CA VAL A 92 10.23 -11.66 -19.40
C VAL A 92 10.22 -10.25 -20.00
N GLY A 93 11.39 -9.60 -20.09
CA GLY A 93 11.55 -8.33 -20.81
C GLY A 93 11.13 -7.07 -20.05
N VAL A 94 11.04 -7.13 -18.72
CA VAL A 94 11.04 -5.90 -17.90
C VAL A 94 12.45 -5.35 -17.91
N THR A 95 12.61 -4.11 -18.35
CA THR A 95 13.91 -3.46 -18.48
C THR A 95 14.48 -3.07 -17.11
N PRO A 96 15.82 -2.92 -16.99
CA PRO A 96 16.45 -2.39 -15.77
C PRO A 96 15.92 -1.03 -15.35
N ILE A 97 15.54 -0.19 -16.32
CA ILE A 97 14.94 1.13 -16.09
C ILE A 97 13.58 0.96 -15.42
N GLU A 98 12.67 0.17 -16.02
CA GLU A 98 11.33 -0.09 -15.46
C GLU A 98 11.42 -0.68 -14.03
N ILE A 99 12.36 -1.60 -13.77
CA ILE A 99 12.57 -2.17 -12.43
C ILE A 99 12.99 -1.09 -11.43
N LYS A 100 13.93 -0.21 -11.80
CA LYS A 100 14.35 0.91 -10.92
C LYS A 100 13.23 1.91 -10.70
N GLU A 101 12.42 2.20 -11.73
CA GLU A 101 11.26 3.08 -11.58
C GLU A 101 10.24 2.54 -10.59
N ILE A 102 9.97 1.22 -10.60
CA ILE A 102 9.10 0.58 -9.60
C ILE A 102 9.63 0.82 -8.17
N VAL A 103 10.95 0.67 -7.97
CA VAL A 103 11.57 0.91 -6.66
C VAL A 103 11.49 2.39 -6.27
N TYR A 104 11.78 3.31 -7.20
CA TYR A 104 11.73 4.74 -6.91
C TYR A 104 10.32 5.22 -6.61
N GLN A 105 9.33 4.74 -7.36
CA GLN A 105 7.92 5.02 -7.10
C GLN A 105 7.44 4.45 -5.77
N SER A 106 8.09 3.44 -5.20
CA SER A 106 7.73 2.94 -3.87
C SER A 106 8.08 3.90 -2.73
N VAL A 107 9.06 4.80 -2.92
CA VAL A 107 9.63 5.66 -1.85
C VAL A 107 8.56 6.47 -1.11
N PRO A 108 7.60 7.15 -1.77
CA PRO A 108 6.56 7.90 -1.09
C PRO A 108 5.58 7.03 -0.27
N TYR A 109 5.48 5.73 -0.58
CA TYR A 109 4.52 4.82 0.05
C TYR A 109 5.14 4.03 1.20
N VAL A 110 6.33 3.47 1.00
CA VAL A 110 7.01 2.64 2.02
C VAL A 110 8.04 3.44 2.83
N GLY A 111 8.46 4.60 2.35
CA GLY A 111 9.50 5.42 2.94
C GLY A 111 10.92 5.04 2.48
N MET A 112 11.80 6.04 2.39
CA MET A 112 13.16 5.87 1.87
C MET A 112 13.98 4.81 2.61
N ALA A 113 13.82 4.70 3.94
CA ALA A 113 14.55 3.73 4.75
C ALA A 113 14.30 2.28 4.31
N LYS A 114 13.05 1.94 3.95
CA LYS A 114 12.69 0.60 3.47
C LYS A 114 13.08 0.40 2.01
N ALA A 115 12.83 1.41 1.17
CA ALA A 115 13.16 1.37 -0.25
C ALA A 115 14.67 1.20 -0.49
N PHE A 116 15.51 1.67 0.45
CA PHE A 116 16.96 1.56 0.37
C PHE A 116 17.45 0.12 0.19
N ASP A 117 16.92 -0.85 0.93
CA ASP A 117 17.30 -2.27 0.81
C ASP A 117 16.94 -2.83 -0.57
N PHE A 118 15.80 -2.41 -1.13
CA PHE A 118 15.38 -2.79 -2.47
C PHE A 118 16.27 -2.19 -3.56
N ILE A 119 16.74 -0.95 -3.40
CA ILE A 119 17.70 -0.34 -4.34
C ILE A 119 18.98 -1.17 -4.40
N HIS A 120 19.53 -1.57 -3.25
CA HIS A 120 20.71 -2.45 -3.20
C HIS A 120 20.40 -3.80 -3.83
N ALA A 121 19.26 -4.41 -3.50
CA ALA A 121 18.86 -5.68 -4.07
C ALA A 121 18.74 -5.64 -5.61
N THR A 122 18.15 -4.59 -6.17
CA THR A 122 18.10 -4.38 -7.62
C THR A 122 19.51 -4.27 -8.20
N ASN A 123 20.38 -3.45 -7.59
CA ASN A 123 21.74 -3.24 -8.10
C ASN A 123 22.57 -4.53 -8.09
N ASP A 124 22.45 -5.34 -7.05
CA ASP A 124 23.12 -6.65 -6.94
C ASP A 124 22.71 -7.56 -8.11
N VAL A 125 21.39 -7.67 -8.35
CA VAL A 125 20.87 -8.54 -9.42
C VAL A 125 21.28 -8.03 -10.79
N LEU A 126 21.16 -6.72 -11.06
CA LEU A 126 21.59 -6.13 -12.32
C LEU A 126 23.09 -6.36 -12.58
N SER A 127 23.92 -6.13 -11.56
CA SER A 127 25.37 -6.34 -11.66
C SER A 127 25.70 -7.82 -11.91
N SER A 128 25.02 -8.75 -11.23
CA SER A 128 25.18 -10.20 -11.44
C SER A 128 24.77 -10.66 -12.85
N ARG A 129 23.90 -9.91 -13.52
CA ARG A 129 23.46 -10.13 -14.91
C ARG A 129 24.34 -9.38 -15.93
N GLY A 130 25.46 -8.79 -15.51
CA GLY A 130 26.38 -8.06 -16.38
C GLY A 130 25.88 -6.69 -16.85
N ILE A 131 24.83 -6.16 -16.21
CA ILE A 131 24.26 -4.85 -16.56
C ILE A 131 25.06 -3.78 -15.81
N GLN A 132 25.70 -2.88 -16.57
CA GLN A 132 26.54 -1.83 -16.03
C GLN A 132 25.71 -0.75 -15.34
N LEU A 133 26.16 -0.34 -14.14
CA LEU A 133 25.61 0.79 -13.39
C LEU A 133 26.60 1.96 -13.41
N PRO A 134 26.14 3.23 -13.40
CA PRO A 134 24.74 3.65 -13.37
C PRO A 134 24.03 3.43 -14.72
N LEU A 135 22.71 3.22 -14.67
CA LEU A 135 21.88 3.30 -15.88
C LEU A 135 21.83 4.74 -16.40
N GLU A 136 21.48 4.90 -17.68
CA GLU A 136 21.27 6.20 -18.28
C GLU A 136 20.19 7.01 -17.55
N GLY A 137 20.44 8.31 -17.35
CA GLY A 137 19.50 9.20 -16.67
C GLY A 137 18.20 9.38 -17.43
N GLN A 138 17.07 9.24 -16.73
CA GLN A 138 15.71 9.37 -17.30
C GLN A 138 14.97 10.64 -16.80
N SER A 139 15.69 11.61 -16.22
CA SER A 139 15.04 12.81 -15.66
C SER A 139 14.48 13.70 -16.77
N THR A 140 13.19 14.00 -16.68
CA THR A 140 12.51 14.98 -17.54
C THR A 140 12.22 16.30 -16.83
N THR A 141 12.60 16.41 -15.54
CA THR A 141 12.37 17.56 -14.67
C THR A 141 13.66 18.00 -13.98
N ASP A 142 13.62 19.19 -13.39
CA ASP A 142 14.68 19.81 -12.60
C ASP A 142 14.08 20.42 -11.30
N PRO A 143 14.91 20.97 -10.37
CA PRO A 143 14.41 21.55 -9.13
C PRO A 143 13.37 22.66 -9.29
N ASP A 144 13.43 23.43 -10.37
CA ASP A 144 12.53 24.55 -10.65
C ASP A 144 11.22 24.06 -11.27
N THR A 145 11.24 22.97 -12.05
CA THR A 145 10.08 22.47 -12.80
C THR A 145 9.35 21.28 -12.16
N ARG A 146 10.00 20.51 -11.29
CA ARG A 146 9.46 19.23 -10.76
C ARG A 146 8.14 19.37 -9.99
N TYR A 147 7.90 20.50 -9.33
CA TYR A 147 6.66 20.72 -8.58
C TYR A 147 5.46 20.86 -9.52
N ASP A 148 5.53 21.80 -10.46
CA ASP A 148 4.42 22.07 -11.37
C ASP A 148 4.17 20.92 -12.34
N GLN A 149 5.23 20.30 -12.86
CA GLN A 149 5.10 19.12 -13.72
C GLN A 149 4.56 17.91 -12.96
N GLY A 150 5.02 17.69 -11.72
CA GLY A 150 4.48 16.64 -10.84
C GLY A 150 2.99 16.86 -10.53
N LEU A 151 2.58 18.10 -10.24
CA LEU A 151 1.19 18.46 -10.02
C LEU A 151 0.33 18.23 -11.27
N ALA A 152 0.84 18.57 -12.46
CA ALA A 152 0.15 18.32 -13.72
C ALA A 152 -0.09 16.83 -13.97
N VAL A 153 0.92 15.98 -13.73
CA VAL A 153 0.78 14.51 -13.82
C VAL A 153 -0.23 13.99 -12.81
N GLN A 154 -0.17 14.43 -11.55
CA GLN A 154 -1.14 14.02 -10.54
C GLN A 154 -2.57 14.42 -10.91
N LYS A 155 -2.78 15.62 -11.47
CA LYS A 155 -4.09 16.07 -11.98
C LYS A 155 -4.57 15.22 -13.15
N ALA A 156 -3.68 14.82 -14.05
CA ALA A 156 -4.03 13.98 -15.18
C ALA A 156 -4.44 12.55 -14.75
N ILE A 157 -3.75 11.98 -13.75
CA ILE A 157 -4.00 10.62 -13.26
C ILE A 157 -5.21 10.56 -12.33
N PHE A 158 -5.31 11.48 -11.37
CA PHE A 158 -6.31 11.44 -10.30
C PHE A 158 -7.49 12.41 -10.50
N GLY A 159 -7.49 13.17 -11.60
CA GLY A 159 -8.45 14.24 -11.86
C GLY A 159 -8.11 15.52 -11.09
N GLU A 160 -9.02 16.50 -11.06
CA GLU A 160 -8.84 17.68 -10.22
C GLU A 160 -8.69 17.28 -8.76
N MET A 161 -7.45 17.24 -8.28
CA MET A 161 -7.19 17.23 -6.86
C MET A 161 -7.72 18.54 -6.31
N LYS A 162 -8.82 18.47 -5.57
CA LYS A 162 -9.20 19.56 -4.67
C LYS A 162 -7.96 19.91 -3.86
N GLU A 163 -7.71 21.21 -3.66
CA GLU A 163 -6.68 21.67 -2.72
C GLU A 163 -6.72 20.77 -1.48
N PHE A 164 -5.57 20.37 -0.97
CA PHE A 164 -5.52 19.54 0.23
C PHE A 164 -6.32 20.22 1.35
N ILE A 165 -7.52 19.70 1.62
CA ILE A 165 -8.40 20.23 2.66
C ILE A 165 -8.13 19.43 3.93
N LYS A 166 -7.80 20.11 5.02
CA LYS A 166 -7.63 19.39 6.30
C LYS A 166 -8.97 18.78 6.70
N LYS A 167 -8.91 17.61 7.33
CA LYS A 167 -10.10 16.88 7.82
C LYS A 167 -11.12 17.79 8.57
N PRO A 168 -10.72 18.70 9.49
CA PRO A 168 -11.63 19.70 10.10
C PRO A 168 -12.31 20.67 9.13
N GLU A 169 -11.56 21.18 8.16
CA GLU A 169 -12.08 22.14 7.16
C GLU A 169 -13.09 21.44 6.24
N LEU A 170 -12.80 20.20 5.83
CA LEU A 170 -13.72 19.40 5.03
C LEU A 170 -15.04 19.15 5.77
N ALA A 171 -14.98 18.80 7.06
CA ALA A 171 -16.16 18.59 7.88
C ALA A 171 -17.01 19.87 8.04
N LEU A 172 -16.37 21.03 8.28
CA LEU A 172 -17.08 22.31 8.36
C LEU A 172 -17.73 22.69 7.02
N ASN A 173 -17.03 22.48 5.90
CA ASN A 173 -17.59 22.73 4.57
C ASN A 173 -18.83 21.87 4.29
N LEU A 174 -18.85 20.61 4.75
CA LEU A 174 -20.02 19.75 4.61
C LEU A 174 -21.20 20.24 5.48
N ILE A 175 -20.92 20.70 6.70
CA ILE A 175 -21.94 21.31 7.58
C ILE A 175 -22.51 22.57 6.93
N ASP A 176 -21.65 23.46 6.43
CA ASP A 176 -22.07 24.72 5.80
C ASP A 176 -22.91 24.47 4.55
N ARG A 177 -22.60 23.42 3.78
CA ARG A 177 -23.44 22.99 2.64
C ARG A 177 -24.81 22.47 3.08
N SER A 178 -24.89 21.73 4.18
CA SER A 178 -26.18 21.27 4.73
C SER A 178 -27.03 22.45 5.20
N LEU A 179 -26.43 23.37 5.98
CA LEU A 179 -27.09 24.60 6.42
C LEU A 179 -27.54 25.48 5.26
N GLY A 180 -26.72 25.60 4.21
CA GLY A 180 -27.05 26.35 3.00
C GLY A 180 -28.23 25.77 2.20
N ARG A 181 -28.55 24.47 2.38
CA ARG A 181 -29.75 23.83 1.82
C ARG A 181 -30.99 24.03 2.68
N GLY A 182 -30.88 24.72 3.82
CA GLY A 182 -31.95 24.85 4.81
C GLY A 182 -32.09 23.64 5.74
N GLU A 183 -31.25 22.62 5.59
CA GLU A 183 -31.23 21.45 6.45
C GLU A 183 -30.36 21.75 7.68
N ARG A 184 -30.98 21.92 8.85
CA ARG A 184 -30.26 22.16 10.09
C ARG A 184 -30.21 20.88 10.93
N PRO A 185 -29.03 20.25 11.10
CA PRO A 185 -28.90 19.08 11.96
C PRO A 185 -29.29 19.43 13.40
N GLY A 186 -30.12 18.59 14.01
CA GLY A 186 -30.44 18.70 15.43
C GLY A 186 -29.25 18.35 16.33
N LEU A 187 -28.36 17.47 15.87
CA LEU A 187 -27.16 17.04 16.58
C LEU A 187 -26.05 16.68 15.59
N VAL A 188 -24.83 17.13 15.85
CA VAL A 188 -23.63 16.74 15.11
C VAL A 188 -22.82 15.74 15.93
N VAL A 189 -22.70 14.51 15.44
CA VAL A 189 -21.86 13.48 16.07
C VAL A 189 -20.46 13.54 15.45
N ILE A 190 -19.43 13.65 16.28
CA ILE A 190 -18.03 13.82 15.81
C ILE A 190 -17.13 12.74 16.40
N ASP A 191 -16.17 12.27 15.60
CA ASP A 191 -15.15 11.33 16.09
C ASP A 191 -14.21 11.99 17.13
N ALA A 192 -13.48 11.16 17.88
CA ALA A 192 -12.59 11.62 18.95
C ALA A 192 -11.42 12.50 18.45
N GLY A 193 -11.05 12.41 17.18
CA GLY A 193 -10.06 13.27 16.57
C GLY A 193 -10.53 14.72 16.48
N TYR A 194 -11.81 14.93 16.16
CA TYR A 194 -12.41 16.27 16.14
C TYR A 194 -12.62 16.86 17.53
N GLY A 195 -12.98 16.04 18.53
CA GLY A 195 -13.24 16.52 19.89
C GLY A 195 -12.03 17.19 20.55
N ASN A 196 -10.81 16.83 20.15
CA ASN A 196 -9.60 17.49 20.65
C ASN A 196 -9.22 18.75 19.84
N ASN A 197 -9.83 18.99 18.68
CA ASN A 197 -9.58 20.15 17.85
C ASN A 197 -10.38 21.37 18.35
N ARG A 198 -9.71 22.29 19.07
CA ARG A 198 -10.35 23.49 19.63
C ARG A 198 -10.95 24.42 18.57
N THR A 199 -10.29 24.56 17.43
CA THR A 199 -10.78 25.43 16.34
C THR A 199 -12.06 24.87 15.77
N PHE A 200 -12.10 23.57 15.50
CA PHE A 200 -13.29 22.89 14.98
C PHE A 200 -14.50 23.01 15.92
N LEU A 201 -14.33 22.73 17.21
CA LEU A 201 -15.43 22.85 18.18
C LEU A 201 -15.97 24.29 18.27
N ARG A 202 -15.08 25.29 18.25
CA ARG A 202 -15.49 26.71 18.24
C ARG A 202 -16.31 27.06 17.01
N GLU A 203 -15.99 26.49 15.86
CA GLU A 203 -16.74 26.71 14.63
C GLU A 203 -18.15 26.10 14.69
N LEU A 204 -18.33 24.95 15.37
CA LEU A 204 -19.66 24.39 15.66
C LEU A 204 -20.47 25.28 16.61
N GLU A 205 -19.82 25.80 17.66
CA GLU A 205 -20.43 26.69 18.65
C GLU A 205 -20.88 28.01 18.03
N LYS A 206 -20.05 28.62 17.17
CA LYS A 206 -20.41 29.83 16.39
C LYS A 206 -21.64 29.61 15.51
N ARG A 207 -21.80 28.41 14.95
CA ARG A 207 -22.96 28.00 14.15
C ARG A 207 -24.19 27.67 15.00
N LYS A 208 -24.07 27.70 16.34
CA LYS A 208 -25.10 27.30 17.30
C LYS A 208 -25.61 25.89 17.03
N LEU A 209 -24.69 24.96 16.75
CA LEU A 209 -25.01 23.54 16.56
C LEU A 209 -24.77 22.78 17.85
N MET A 210 -25.70 21.90 18.21
CA MET A 210 -25.47 20.92 19.27
C MET A 210 -24.55 19.84 18.72
N TYR A 211 -23.59 19.39 19.53
CA TYR A 211 -22.65 18.37 19.13
C TYR A 211 -22.33 17.40 20.26
N ILE A 212 -21.97 16.17 19.90
CA ILE A 212 -21.49 15.13 20.81
C ILE A 212 -20.22 14.51 20.23
N GLY A 213 -19.20 14.34 21.06
CA GLY A 213 -17.93 13.76 20.63
C GLY A 213 -17.03 13.36 21.78
N GLY A 214 -16.11 12.44 21.50
CA GLY A 214 -15.07 12.04 22.45
C GLY A 214 -14.05 13.16 22.66
N VAL A 215 -13.80 13.54 23.91
CA VAL A 215 -12.82 14.56 24.29
C VAL A 215 -11.77 13.95 25.23
N ALA A 216 -10.53 14.42 25.16
CA ALA A 216 -9.49 13.94 26.06
C ALA A 216 -9.81 14.31 27.53
N LYS A 217 -9.61 13.35 28.44
CA LYS A 217 -9.91 13.49 29.87
C LYS A 217 -9.19 14.66 30.57
N ASN A 218 -8.03 15.07 30.04
CA ASN A 218 -7.23 16.16 30.56
C ASN A 218 -7.63 17.54 30.01
N ARG A 219 -8.66 17.61 29.16
CA ARG A 219 -9.14 18.86 28.56
C ARG A 219 -9.86 19.71 29.60
N LYS A 220 -9.58 21.01 29.59
CA LYS A 220 -10.30 22.00 30.42
C LYS A 220 -11.60 22.41 29.74
N VAL A 221 -12.70 22.39 30.49
CA VAL A 221 -14.04 22.80 30.04
C VAL A 221 -14.58 23.91 30.91
N ARG A 222 -15.46 24.75 30.34
CA ARG A 222 -16.11 25.87 31.05
C ARG A 222 -17.54 25.51 31.40
N ARG A 223 -17.94 25.79 32.64
CA ARG A 223 -19.33 25.62 33.09
C ARG A 223 -20.14 26.90 32.82
N PRO A 224 -21.35 26.83 32.23
CA PRO A 224 -22.13 28.02 31.91
C PRO A 224 -22.73 28.80 33.09
N LYS A 225 -22.63 28.32 34.34
CA LYS A 225 -23.49 28.78 35.45
C LYS A 225 -22.80 29.38 36.68
N GLU A 226 -21.51 29.70 36.63
CA GLU A 226 -20.84 30.37 37.75
C GLU A 226 -20.20 31.68 37.25
N SER A 227 -20.79 32.79 37.66
CA SER A 227 -20.36 34.17 37.46
C SER A 227 -19.03 34.44 38.17
N GLU A 228 -18.12 35.10 37.44
CA GLU A 228 -16.93 35.81 37.96
C GLU A 228 -15.92 34.97 38.76
N GLY A 229 -15.28 34.03 38.06
CA GLY A 229 -14.06 33.34 38.49
C GLY A 229 -13.59 32.41 37.39
N LYS A 230 -12.29 32.11 37.27
CA LYS A 230 -11.77 31.19 36.23
C LYS A 230 -12.36 29.78 36.39
N ASN A 231 -13.52 29.53 35.81
CA ASN A 231 -14.25 28.26 35.88
C ASN A 231 -13.85 27.29 34.77
N GLU A 232 -12.55 27.04 34.66
CA GLU A 232 -11.99 25.99 33.82
C GLU A 232 -11.65 24.78 34.69
N ILE A 233 -12.44 23.72 34.59
CA ILE A 233 -12.20 22.45 35.29
C ILE A 233 -11.74 21.40 34.28
N ARG A 234 -10.84 20.49 34.69
CA ARG A 234 -10.50 19.35 33.84
C ARG A 234 -11.66 18.36 33.78
N LEU A 235 -11.83 17.71 32.63
CA LEU A 235 -12.93 16.77 32.44
C LEU A 235 -12.87 15.57 33.40
N ASP A 236 -11.67 15.07 33.71
CA ASP A 236 -11.47 13.98 34.68
C ASP A 236 -11.80 14.38 36.12
N GLU A 237 -11.65 15.65 36.49
CA GLU A 237 -12.09 16.19 37.78
C GLU A 237 -13.60 16.45 37.80
N LEU A 238 -14.19 16.78 36.65
CA LEU A 238 -15.63 17.00 36.48
C LEU A 238 -16.45 15.72 36.68
N VAL A 239 -15.98 14.59 36.12
CA VAL A 239 -16.71 13.30 36.14
C VAL A 239 -16.60 12.57 37.49
N LYS A 240 -15.65 12.97 38.35
CA LYS A 240 -15.46 12.39 39.70
C LYS A 240 -16.41 12.96 40.77
N ARG A 241 -17.30 13.89 40.41
CA ARG A 241 -18.34 14.45 41.29
C ARG A 241 -19.69 13.90 40.92
#